data_AF-A0A7V7AB68-F1
#
_entry.id   AF-A0A7V7AB68-F1
#
_cell.length_a   1.000
_cell.length_b   1.000
_cell.length_c   1.000
_cell.angle_alpha   90.00
_cell.angle_beta   90.00
_cell.angle_gamma   90.00
#
_symmetry.space_group_name_H-M   'P 1'
#
loop_
_entity.id
_entity.type
_entity.pdbx_description
1 polymer ?
#
loop_
_entity_poly.entity_id
_entity_poly.type
_entity_poly.pdbx_seq_one_letter_code
_entity_poly.pdbx_strand_id
1 'polypeptide(L)'
;MSVPNHLRVATRRSDLAVTQTTQWMDQLVHAVPGLTYELVKIDSEGDLKPEQKLADFPGKGVFSGALEVALAEGAADIAIHSLKDLSVDIDPQFALPALSKRENPYDVLVTLNSRSLK
;
A
#
# COMPACT_ATOMS: atom_id res chain seq x y z
N MET A 1 5.68 19.28 17.08
CA MET A 1 4.47 19.13 16.23
C MET A 1 3.52 18.21 16.97
N SER A 2 2.24 18.60 17.13
CA SER A 2 1.23 17.70 17.71
C SER A 2 0.88 16.64 16.69
N VAL A 3 0.83 15.38 17.09
CA VAL A 3 0.31 14.31 16.22
C VAL A 3 -1.18 14.61 15.99
N PRO A 4 -1.68 14.60 14.74
CA PRO A 4 -3.10 14.79 14.49
C PRO A 4 -3.90 13.63 15.10
N ASN A 5 -5.05 13.94 15.69
CA ASN A 5 -5.95 12.92 16.26
C ASN A 5 -6.75 12.16 15.17
N HIS A 6 -6.60 12.55 13.90
CA HIS A 6 -7.24 11.92 12.75
C HIS A 6 -6.26 11.83 11.59
N LEU A 7 -6.15 10.66 10.96
CA LEU A 7 -5.28 10.43 9.81
C LEU A 7 -6.07 10.00 8.58
N ARG A 8 -5.77 10.63 7.45
CA ARG A 8 -6.22 10.23 6.11
C ARG A 8 -5.20 9.28 5.51
N VAL A 9 -5.57 8.02 5.35
CA VAL A 9 -4.64 6.95 4.99
C VAL A 9 -4.87 6.53 3.54
N ALA A 10 -3.92 6.87 2.67
CA ALA A 10 -3.94 6.45 1.27
C ALA A 10 -3.68 4.94 1.14
N THR A 11 -4.53 4.27 0.36
CA THR A 11 -4.41 2.85 0.03
C THR A 11 -4.98 2.56 -1.35
N ARG A 12 -4.50 1.49 -2.00
CA ARG A 12 -5.11 1.03 -3.25
C ARG A 12 -6.50 0.47 -3.01
N ARG A 13 -7.36 0.50 -4.02
CA ARG A 13 -8.76 0.04 -3.91
C ARG A 13 -8.89 -1.49 -3.73
N SER A 14 -7.90 -2.29 -4.13
CA SER A 14 -7.98 -3.75 -4.05
C SER A 14 -8.23 -4.27 -2.62
N ASP A 15 -8.96 -5.38 -2.50
CA ASP A 15 -9.33 -5.97 -1.20
C ASP A 15 -8.11 -6.28 -0.32
N LEU A 16 -7.02 -6.76 -0.93
CA LEU A 16 -5.78 -7.02 -0.22
C LEU A 16 -5.15 -5.72 0.33
N ALA A 17 -5.12 -4.65 -0.45
CA ALA A 17 -4.55 -3.37 -0.02
C ALA A 17 -5.37 -2.76 1.12
N VAL A 18 -6.70 -2.74 0.99
CA VAL A 18 -7.59 -2.27 2.08
C VAL A 18 -7.38 -3.10 3.34
N THR A 19 -7.29 -4.42 3.21
CA THR A 19 -7.06 -5.33 4.34
C THR A 19 -5.73 -5.04 5.04
N GLN A 20 -4.64 -4.91 4.28
CA GLN A 20 -3.31 -4.59 4.82
C GLN A 20 -3.31 -3.24 5.55
N THR A 21 -3.94 -2.22 4.96
CA THR A 21 -4.05 -0.88 5.54
C THR A 21 -4.85 -0.90 6.85
N THR A 22 -6.04 -1.50 6.84
CA THR A 22 -6.88 -1.62 8.05
C THR A 22 -6.17 -2.40 9.16
N GLN A 23 -5.54 -3.53 8.85
CA GLN A 23 -4.82 -4.33 9.86
C GLN A 23 -3.72 -3.54 10.59
N TRP A 24 -2.99 -2.69 9.86
CA TRP A 24 -1.92 -1.88 10.45
C TRP A 24 -2.49 -0.68 11.21
N MET A 25 -3.50 0.00 10.66
CA MET A 25 -4.13 1.15 11.30
C MET A 25 -4.89 0.78 12.57
N ASP A 26 -5.54 -0.38 12.62
CA ASP A 26 -6.23 -0.85 13.82
C ASP A 26 -5.24 -1.11 14.97
N GLN A 27 -4.05 -1.65 14.67
CA GLN A 27 -2.97 -1.78 15.65
C GLN A 27 -2.47 -0.41 16.12
N LEU A 28 -2.32 0.55 15.20
CA LEU A 28 -1.85 1.88 15.54
C LEU A 28 -2.85 2.65 16.42
N VAL A 29 -4.14 2.61 16.09
CA VAL A 29 -5.22 3.23 16.89
C VAL A 29 -5.31 2.59 18.28
N HIS A 30 -5.11 1.27 18.37
CA HIS A 30 -5.07 0.60 19.67
C HIS A 30 -3.87 1.06 20.53
N ALA A 31 -2.71 1.31 19.90
CA ALA A 31 -1.50 1.76 20.58
C ALA A 31 -1.49 3.25 20.93
N VAL A 32 -2.27 4.08 20.22
CA VAL A 32 -2.30 5.54 20.38
C VAL A 32 -3.71 6.01 20.74
N PRO A 33 -4.03 6.14 22.05
CA PRO A 33 -5.35 6.55 22.50
C PRO A 33 -5.79 7.89 21.89
N GLY A 34 -7.00 7.92 21.34
CA GLY A 34 -7.60 9.12 20.72
C GLY A 34 -7.25 9.32 19.24
N LEU A 35 -6.39 8.48 18.67
CA LEU A 35 -6.16 8.45 17.23
C LEU A 35 -7.35 7.82 16.50
N THR A 36 -7.75 8.41 15.38
CA THR A 36 -8.75 7.89 14.46
C THR A 36 -8.20 7.94 13.03
N TYR A 37 -8.84 7.24 12.10
CA TYR A 37 -8.43 7.29 10.70
C TYR A 37 -9.60 7.13 9.74
N GLU A 38 -9.38 7.59 8.51
CA GLU A 38 -10.22 7.27 7.35
C GLU A 38 -9.36 6.77 6.19
N LEU A 39 -9.96 5.95 5.32
CA LEU A 39 -9.29 5.40 4.15
C LEU A 39 -9.52 6.29 2.93
N VAL A 40 -8.43 6.79 2.34
CA VAL A 40 -8.43 7.43 1.03
C VAL A 40 -8.10 6.35 0.00
N LYS A 41 -9.15 5.75 -0.60
CA LYS A 41 -9.01 4.68 -1.58
C LYS A 41 -8.67 5.26 -2.95
N ILE A 42 -7.55 4.83 -3.50
CA ILE A 42 -6.99 5.36 -4.75
C ILE A 42 -7.00 4.25 -5.81
N ASP A 43 -7.44 4.62 -7.01
CA ASP A 43 -7.34 3.76 -8.19
C ASP A 43 -5.93 3.87 -8.76
N SER A 44 -5.21 2.75 -8.82
CA SER A 44 -3.91 2.70 -9.51
C SER A 44 -4.10 2.34 -10.99
N GLU A 45 -3.16 2.72 -11.85
CA GLU A 45 -3.22 2.35 -13.28
C GLU A 45 -3.26 0.84 -13.49
N GLY A 46 -2.57 0.08 -12.63
CA GLY A 46 -2.59 -1.38 -12.66
C GLY A 46 -3.93 -1.98 -12.21
N ASP A 47 -4.70 -1.29 -11.37
CA ASP A 47 -6.06 -1.70 -11.02
C ASP A 47 -7.05 -1.42 -12.16
N LEU A 48 -6.81 -0.37 -12.96
CA LEU A 48 -7.64 -0.01 -14.10
C LEU A 48 -7.38 -0.86 -15.36
N LYS A 49 -6.21 -1.50 -15.46
CA LYS A 49 -5.77 -2.27 -16.63
C LYS A 49 -5.21 -3.66 -16.25
N PRO A 50 -6.02 -4.57 -15.69
CA PRO A 50 -5.55 -5.88 -15.22
C PRO A 50 -5.03 -6.80 -16.34
N GLU A 51 -5.46 -6.58 -17.58
CA GLU A 51 -5.09 -7.38 -18.75
C GLU A 51 -3.68 -7.04 -19.28
N GLN A 52 -3.13 -5.88 -18.91
CA GLN A 52 -1.84 -5.41 -19.40
C GLN A 52 -0.73 -6.02 -18.56
N LYS A 53 0.31 -6.58 -19.20
CA LYS A 53 1.43 -7.15 -18.46
C LYS A 53 2.17 -6.03 -17.75
N LEU A 54 2.66 -6.31 -16.55
CA LEU A 54 3.44 -5.35 -15.78
C LEU A 54 4.64 -4.77 -16.56
N ALA A 55 5.25 -5.60 -17.43
CA ALA A 55 6.35 -5.19 -18.30
C ALA A 55 5.97 -4.16 -19.38
N ASP A 56 4.68 -4.02 -19.69
CA ASP A 56 4.17 -3.13 -20.73
C ASP A 56 3.80 -1.74 -20.17
N PHE A 57 3.95 -1.51 -18.87
CA PHE A 57 3.72 -0.20 -18.26
C PHE A 57 4.98 0.67 -18.36
N PRO A 58 4.89 1.90 -18.92
CA PRO A 58 6.05 2.69 -19.31
C PRO A 58 6.76 3.44 -18.17
N GLY A 59 6.61 3.03 -16.91
CA GLY A 59 7.14 3.81 -15.78
C GLY A 59 7.46 3.01 -14.51
N LYS A 60 8.36 3.57 -13.69
CA LYS A 60 8.54 3.19 -12.28
C LYS A 60 7.29 3.64 -11.50
N GLY A 61 6.81 2.82 -10.56
CA GLY A 61 5.76 3.24 -9.63
C GLY A 61 4.31 3.03 -10.09
N VAL A 62 4.02 2.04 -10.94
CA VAL A 62 2.67 1.70 -11.44
C VAL A 62 1.62 1.59 -10.30
N PHE A 63 2.06 1.22 -9.10
CA PHE A 63 1.20 1.06 -7.93
C PHE A 63 1.42 2.11 -6.83
N SER A 64 2.59 2.76 -6.75
CA SER A 64 2.90 3.75 -5.70
C SER A 64 2.67 5.19 -6.15
N GLY A 65 2.79 5.50 -7.44
CA GLY A 65 2.74 6.88 -7.95
C GLY A 65 1.41 7.57 -7.64
N ALA A 66 0.29 6.87 -7.73
CA ALA A 66 -1.01 7.43 -7.38
C ALA A 66 -1.15 7.75 -5.87
N LEU A 67 -0.51 6.94 -5.00
CA LEU A 67 -0.47 7.20 -3.56
C LEU A 67 0.42 8.41 -3.26
N GLU A 68 1.58 8.50 -3.92
CA GLU A 68 2.51 9.62 -3.82
C GLU A 68 1.87 10.94 -4.27
N VAL A 69 1.09 10.95 -5.36
CA VAL A 69 0.31 12.13 -5.78
C VAL A 69 -0.66 12.57 -4.68
N ALA A 70 -1.42 11.64 -4.07
CA ALA A 70 -2.34 11.99 -3.00
C ALA A 70 -1.65 12.54 -1.75
N LEU A 71 -0.42 12.08 -1.45
CA LEU A 71 0.40 12.67 -0.38
C LEU A 71 0.89 14.07 -0.76
N ALA A 72 1.40 14.26 -1.98
CA ALA A 72 1.91 15.53 -2.46
C ALA A 72 0.84 16.63 -2.53
N GLU A 73 -0.39 16.26 -2.91
CA GLU A 73 -1.54 17.17 -2.97
C GLU A 73 -2.20 17.40 -1.60
N GLY A 74 -1.72 16.73 -0.55
CA GLY A 74 -2.28 16.81 0.80
C GLY A 74 -3.69 16.21 0.90
N ALA A 75 -4.08 15.34 -0.03
CA ALA A 75 -5.32 14.57 0.01
C ALA A 75 -5.26 13.44 1.06
N ALA A 76 -4.05 12.94 1.34
CA ALA A 76 -3.76 11.97 2.41
C ALA A 76 -2.57 12.43 3.25
N ASP A 77 -2.48 11.91 4.49
CA ASP A 77 -1.42 12.22 5.44
C ASP A 77 -0.32 11.15 5.44
N ILE A 78 -0.70 9.88 5.24
CA ILE A 78 0.22 8.74 5.12
C ILE A 78 -0.30 7.76 4.05
N ALA A 79 0.58 6.90 3.54
CA ALA A 79 0.23 5.82 2.62
C ALA A 79 0.69 4.47 3.18
N ILE A 80 -0.11 3.42 2.96
CA ILE A 80 0.27 2.03 3.28
C ILE A 80 0.27 1.23 1.99
N HIS A 81 1.36 0.49 1.76
CA HIS A 81 1.54 -0.33 0.56
C HIS A 81 2.27 -1.63 0.89
N SER A 82 2.22 -2.60 -0.03
CA SER A 82 3.12 -3.73 0.00
C SER A 82 4.53 -3.27 -0.37
N LEU A 83 5.54 -3.61 0.45
CA LEU A 83 6.91 -3.10 0.26
C LEU A 83 7.50 -3.45 -1.12
N LYS A 84 7.13 -4.59 -1.68
CA LYS A 84 7.56 -5.05 -3.02
C LYS A 84 7.12 -4.13 -4.17
N ASP A 85 6.07 -3.34 -3.95
CA ASP A 85 5.48 -2.47 -4.98
C ASP A 85 6.05 -1.03 -4.92
N LEU A 86 6.92 -0.73 -3.94
CA LEU A 86 7.54 0.58 -3.80
C LEU A 86 8.75 0.73 -4.74
N SER A 87 8.88 1.92 -5.33
CA SER A 87 10.08 2.28 -6.08
C SER A 87 11.33 2.25 -5.17
N VAL A 88 12.45 1.81 -5.73
CA VAL A 88 13.76 1.88 -5.04
C VAL A 88 14.16 3.35 -4.82
N ASP A 89 13.86 4.20 -5.80
CA ASP A 89 14.08 5.64 -5.71
C ASP A 89 12.80 6.27 -5.13
N ILE A 90 12.83 6.59 -3.83
CA ILE A 90 11.77 7.34 -3.15
C ILE A 90 12.07 8.83 -3.34
N ASP A 91 11.08 9.62 -3.77
CA ASP A 91 11.24 11.07 -3.88
C ASP A 91 11.65 11.66 -2.52
N PRO A 92 12.68 12.55 -2.47
CA PRO A 92 13.14 13.15 -1.22
C PRO A 92 12.07 13.88 -0.38
N GLN A 93 10.93 14.24 -0.97
CA GLN A 93 9.81 14.82 -0.24
C GLN A 93 9.05 13.80 0.62
N PHE A 94 9.26 12.50 0.39
CA PHE A 94 8.65 11.40 1.14
C PHE A 94 9.67 10.66 1.99
N ALA A 95 9.18 9.93 2.98
CA ALA A 95 9.98 9.05 3.80
C ALA A 95 9.24 7.72 4.03
N LEU A 96 9.99 6.66 4.29
CA LEU A 96 9.48 5.36 4.74
C LEU A 96 9.85 5.15 6.22
N PRO A 97 9.13 5.78 7.17
CA PRO A 97 9.54 5.81 8.58
C PRO A 97 9.21 4.52 9.33
N ALA A 98 8.36 3.65 8.77
CA ALA A 98 7.86 2.47 9.44
C ALA A 98 7.81 1.27 8.50
N LEU A 99 8.09 0.09 9.06
CA LEU A 99 7.95 -1.20 8.41
C LEU A 99 7.16 -2.11 9.34
N SER A 100 6.18 -2.83 8.81
CA SER A 100 5.49 -3.87 9.56
C SER A 100 6.42 -5.08 9.78
N LYS A 101 6.05 -5.95 10.72
CA LYS A 101 6.66 -7.28 10.79
C LYS A 101 6.48 -7.99 9.45
N ARG A 102 7.53 -8.63 8.95
CA ARG A 102 7.50 -9.37 7.68
C ARG A 102 6.68 -10.63 7.83
N GLU A 103 5.66 -10.78 6.99
CA GLU A 103 4.91 -12.02 6.83
C GLU A 103 5.70 -13.05 6.02
N ASN A 104 5.14 -14.25 5.87
CA ASN A 104 5.77 -15.33 5.09
C ASN A 104 6.20 -14.81 3.69
N PRO A 105 7.51 -14.82 3.37
CA PRO A 105 8.03 -14.25 2.14
C PRO A 105 8.07 -15.25 0.97
N TYR A 106 7.65 -16.51 1.19
CA TYR A 106 7.74 -17.56 0.19
C TYR A 106 6.57 -17.53 -0.78
N ASP A 107 6.86 -17.83 -2.05
CA ASP A 107 5.83 -18.05 -3.06
C ASP A 107 5.02 -19.31 -2.74
N VAL A 108 3.75 -19.29 -3.16
CA VAL A 108 2.82 -20.42 -2.98
C VAL A 108 2.44 -20.98 -4.35
N LEU A 109 2.56 -22.30 -4.49
CA LEU A 109 2.05 -23.02 -5.65
C LEU A 109 0.55 -23.26 -5.49
N VAL A 110 -0.26 -22.61 -6.33
CA VAL A 110 -1.72 -22.81 -6.38
C VAL A 110 -2.06 -23.74 -7.55
N THR A 111 -2.58 -24.93 -7.26
CA THR A 111 -3.06 -25.87 -8.30
C THR A 111 -4.43 -26.44 -7.94
N LEU A 112 -5.22 -26.78 -8.95
CA LEU A 112 -6.54 -27.41 -8.75
C LEU A 112 -6.44 -28.84 -8.20
N ASN A 113 -5.35 -29.56 -8.49
CA ASN A 113 -5.22 -31.01 -8.28
C ASN A 113 -4.00 -31.41 -7.43
N SER A 114 -3.53 -30.53 -6.54
CA SER A 114 -2.37 -30.80 -5.66
C SER A 114 -1.10 -31.26 -6.38
N ARG A 115 -0.90 -30.82 -7.63
CA ARG A 115 0.29 -31.16 -8.41
C ARG A 115 1.47 -30.33 -7.92
N SER A 116 2.63 -30.95 -7.76
CA SER A 116 3.88 -30.25 -7.50
C SER A 116 4.51 -29.72 -8.80
N LEU A 117 5.34 -28.69 -8.68
CA LEU A 117 6.30 -28.35 -9.74
C LEU A 117 7.32 -29.50 -9.87
N LYS A 118 7.69 -29.84 -11.10
CA LYS A 118 8.76 -30.81 -11.38
C LYS A 118 10.09 -30.09 -11.50
#